data_AF-A0A0C2F7X9-F1
#
_entry.id   AF-A0A0C2F7X9-F1
#
_cell.length_a   1.000
_cell.length_b   1.000
_cell.length_c   1.000
_cell.angle_alpha   90.00
_cell.angle_beta   90.00
_cell.angle_gamma   90.00
#
_symmetry.space_group_name_H-M   'P 1'
#
loop_
_entity.id
_entity.type
_entity.pdbx_description
1 polymer ?
#
loop_
_entity_poly.entity_id
_entity_poly.type
_entity_poly.pdbx_seq_one_letter_code
_entity_poly.pdbx_strand_id
1 'polypeptide(L)' 'NPTNSANLRCIEDALFVVCIDQESEPPKGYTERDEHARQILHGGGAQVNSGNRWFDKTLQVCFITDYIW' A
#
# COMPACT_ATOMS: atom_id res chain seq x y z
N ASN A 1 15.15 -14.75 13.85
CA ASN A 1 13.89 -15.44 14.22
C ASN A 1 13.47 -16.28 13.02
N PRO A 2 13.42 -17.62 13.13
CA PRO A 2 13.15 -18.51 11.99
C PRO A 2 11.82 -18.22 11.27
N THR A 3 10.77 -17.85 12.01
CA THR A 3 9.47 -17.47 11.45
C THR A 3 9.59 -16.21 10.59
N ASN A 4 10.31 -15.19 11.08
CA ASN A 4 10.50 -13.96 10.31
C ASN A 4 11.26 -14.25 9.01
N SER A 5 12.31 -15.08 9.05
CA SER A 5 13.08 -15.44 7.87
C SER A 5 12.26 -16.22 6.84
N ALA A 6 11.42 -17.17 7.27
CA ALA A 6 10.53 -17.90 6.38
C ALA A 6 9.46 -16.99 5.73
N ASN A 7 8.90 -16.05 6.51
CA ASN A 7 7.91 -15.09 6.01
C ASN A 7 8.53 -14.11 4.99
N LEU A 8 9.72 -13.58 5.28
CA LEU A 8 10.46 -12.71 4.34
C LEU A 8 10.71 -13.44 3.01
N ARG A 9 11.16 -14.70 3.09
CA ARG A 9 11.40 -15.50 1.90
C ARG A 9 10.14 -15.71 1.06
N CYS A 10 9.00 -15.95 1.71
CA CYS A 10 7.71 -16.08 1.03
C CYS A 10 7.34 -14.80 0.25
N ILE A 11 7.56 -13.62 0.84
CA ILE A 11 7.29 -12.33 0.19
C ILE A 11 8.27 -12.09 -0.98
N GLU A 12 9.56 -12.39 -0.77
CA GLU A 12 10.61 -12.25 -1.79
C GLU A 12 10.39 -13.14 -3.01
N ASP A 13 9.95 -14.38 -2.81
CA ASP A 13 9.72 -15.36 -3.89
C ASP A 13 8.37 -15.18 -4.61
N ALA A 14 7.40 -14.46 -4.02
CA ALA A 14 6.10 -14.21 -4.65
C ALA A 14 6.23 -13.51 -6.03
N LEU A 15 5.31 -13.72 -6.97
CA LEU A 15 5.37 -13.03 -8.27
C LEU A 15 5.12 -11.52 -8.14
N PHE A 16 4.15 -11.15 -7.30
CA PHE A 16 3.79 -9.78 -6.96
C PHE A 16 3.05 -9.79 -5.62
N VAL A 17 2.85 -8.61 -5.04
CA VAL A 17 2.00 -8.44 -3.86
C VAL A 17 0.73 -7.67 -4.21
N VAL A 18 -0.35 -7.97 -3.50
CA VAL A 18 -1.61 -7.22 -3.58
C VAL A 18 -1.80 -6.47 -2.27
N CYS A 19 -1.98 -5.16 -2.35
CA CYS A 19 -2.27 -4.30 -1.22
C CYS A 19 -3.77 -3.97 -1.26
N ILE A 20 -4.51 -4.45 -0.26
CA ILE A 20 -5.93 -4.12 -0.09
C ILE A 20 -5.99 -2.97 0.92
N ASP A 21 -6.19 -1.75 0.42
CA ASP A 21 -6.05 -0.55 1.23
C ASP A 21 -7.32 -0.18 1.96
N GLN A 22 -7.14 0.40 3.16
CA GLN A 22 -8.20 1.10 3.84
C GLN A 22 -8.51 2.43 3.13
N GLU A 23 -9.72 2.93 3.35
CA GLU A 23 -10.18 4.23 2.89
C GLU A 23 -9.27 5.37 3.40
N SER A 24 -9.14 6.41 2.59
CA SER A 24 -8.35 7.61 2.94
C SER A 24 -8.98 8.84 2.31
N GLU A 25 -9.00 9.95 3.06
CA GLU A 25 -9.50 11.24 2.58
C GLU A 25 -8.34 12.14 2.13
N PRO A 26 -8.55 13.00 1.12
CA PRO A 26 -7.54 13.98 0.73
C PRO A 26 -7.23 14.96 1.87
N PRO A 27 -5.95 15.24 2.14
CA PRO A 27 -5.57 16.32 3.04
C PRO A 27 -6.17 17.66 2.60
N LYS A 28 -6.35 18.59 3.54
CA LYS A 28 -6.91 19.92 3.23
C LYS A 28 -6.16 20.60 2.07
N GLY A 29 -6.89 20.93 1.02
CA GLY A 29 -6.36 21.59 -0.19
C GLY A 29 -5.90 20.63 -1.30
N TYR A 30 -6.03 19.32 -1.10
CA TYR A 30 -5.74 18.30 -2.09
C TYR A 30 -7.05 17.84 -2.75
N THR A 31 -6.96 17.43 -4.01
CA THR A 31 -8.07 16.77 -4.72
C THR A 31 -8.02 15.26 -4.49
N GLU A 32 -9.12 14.56 -4.82
CA GLU A 32 -9.14 13.09 -4.84
C GLU A 32 -8.02 12.49 -5.68
N ARG A 33 -7.72 13.11 -6.82
CA ARG A 33 -6.63 12.66 -7.70
C ARG A 33 -5.27 12.77 -7.01
N ASP A 34 -5.04 13.84 -6.25
CA ASP A 34 -3.81 14.01 -5.49
C ASP A 34 -3.72 12.94 -4.39
N GLU A 35 -4.84 12.60 -3.76
CA GLU A 35 -4.90 11.54 -2.76
C GLU A 35 -4.60 10.16 -3.37
N HIS A 36 -5.18 9.83 -4.53
CA HIS A 36 -4.89 8.58 -5.22
C HIS A 36 -3.40 8.48 -5.59
N ALA A 37 -2.81 9.57 -6.09
CA ALA A 37 -1.37 9.62 -6.37
C ALA A 37 -0.53 9.40 -5.11
N ARG A 38 -0.94 10.00 -3.99
CA ARG A 38 -0.27 9.87 -2.69
C ARG A 38 -0.37 8.44 -2.12
N GLN A 39 -1.52 7.79 -2.27
CA GLN A 39 -1.75 6.40 -1.87
C GLN A 39 -0.91 5.41 -2.68
N ILE A 40 -0.81 5.62 -4.00
CA ILE A 40 0.05 4.78 -4.85
C ILE A 40 1.53 5.03 -4.59
N LEU A 41 1.95 6.29 -4.44
CA LEU A 41 3.37 6.64 -4.32
C LEU A 41 3.97 6.18 -2.99
N HIS A 42 3.25 6.39 -1.88
CA HIS A 42 3.80 6.10 -0.55
C HIS A 42 2.76 5.62 0.48
N GLY A 43 1.50 5.36 0.10
CA GLY A 43 0.48 4.84 1.01
C GLY A 43 0.00 5.83 2.07
N GLY A 44 0.32 7.12 1.92
CA GLY A 44 -0.27 8.17 2.73
C GLY A 44 0.19 8.31 4.20
N GLY A 45 1.13 7.50 4.67
CA GLY A 45 1.74 7.60 5.99
C GLY A 45 1.55 6.34 6.85
N ALA A 46 2.31 6.26 7.95
CA ALA A 46 2.33 5.08 8.82
C ALA A 46 0.99 4.77 9.50
N GLN A 47 0.10 5.76 9.62
CA GLN A 47 -1.25 5.61 10.19
C GLN A 47 -2.34 5.39 9.13
N VAL A 48 -1.94 5.25 7.86
CA VAL A 48 -2.82 4.99 6.72
C VAL A 48 -2.37 3.67 6.07
N ASN A 49 -1.87 3.69 4.83
CA ASN A 49 -1.55 2.49 4.06
C ASN A 49 -0.04 2.25 3.85
N SER A 50 0.86 3.10 4.36
CA SER A 50 2.32 2.90 4.14
C SER A 50 2.84 1.58 4.72
N GLY A 51 2.22 1.08 5.79
CA GLY A 51 2.54 -0.23 6.36
C GLY A 51 1.98 -1.41 5.57
N ASN A 52 0.98 -1.16 4.72
CA ASN A 52 0.36 -2.15 3.83
C ASN A 52 1.12 -2.21 2.48
N ARG A 53 2.45 -2.12 2.52
CA ARG A 53 3.34 -2.07 1.36
C ARG A 53 4.56 -2.94 1.61
N TRP A 54 5.15 -3.44 0.52
CA TRP A 54 6.49 -4.00 0.52
C TRP A 54 7.31 -3.34 -0.58
N PHE A 55 7.98 -2.23 -0.27
CA PHE A 55 8.66 -1.39 -1.27
C PHE A 55 9.86 -2.08 -1.96
N ASP A 56 10.44 -3.11 -1.35
CA ASP A 56 11.47 -3.93 -1.99
C ASP A 56 10.90 -4.84 -3.10
N LYS A 57 9.57 -4.99 -3.17
CA LYS A 57 8.92 -5.80 -4.19
C LYS A 57 8.86 -5.02 -5.50
N THR A 58 9.32 -5.65 -6.58
CA THR A 58 9.30 -5.05 -7.92
C THR A 58 7.90 -4.67 -8.40
N LEU A 59 6.89 -5.48 -8.10
CA LEU A 59 5.51 -5.27 -8.50
C LEU A 59 4.57 -5.38 -7.29
N GLN A 60 3.79 -4.33 -7.08
CA GLN A 60 2.67 -4.28 -6.15
C GLN A 60 1.43 -3.72 -6.83
N VAL A 61 0.28 -4.34 -6.61
CA VAL A 61 -1.01 -3.88 -7.11
C VAL A 61 -1.83 -3.40 -5.92
N CYS A 62 -2.15 -2.11 -5.88
CA CYS A 62 -2.91 -1.51 -4.80
C CYS A 62 -4.37 -1.33 -5.22
N PHE A 63 -5.29 -1.92 -4.45
CA PHE A 63 -6.71 -1.63 -4.54
C PHE A 63 -7.04 -0.58 -3.49
N ILE A 64 -7.25 0.65 -3.97
CA ILE A 64 -7.64 1.78 -3.13
C ILE A 64 -9.17 1.72 -3.02
N THR A 65 -9.65 1.72 -1.78
CA THR A 65 -11.09 1.76 -1.49
C THR A 65 -11.48 3.23 -1.38
N ASP A 66 -12.37 3.67 -2.27
CA ASP A 66 -12.87 5.04 -2.30
C ASP A 66 -14.35 4.99 -1.89
N TYR A 67 -14.84 5.98 -1.15
CA TYR A 67 -16.27 6.11 -0.76
C TYR A 67 -17.24 6.30 -1.95
N ILE A 68 -16.73 6.27 -3.18
CA ILE A 68 -17.45 6.66 -4.40
C ILE A 68 -17.77 5.39 -5.21
N TRP A 69 -18.62 4.54 -4.64
CA TRP A 69 -19.42 3.56 -5.38
C TRP A 69 -20.89 3.70 -5.00
#